data_AF-A0A355BFM3-F1
#
_entry.id   AF-A0A355BFM3-F1
#
_cell.length_a   1.000
_cell.length_b   1.000
_cell.length_c   1.000
_cell.angle_alpha   90.00
_cell.angle_beta   90.00
_cell.angle_gamma   90.00
#
_symmetry.space_group_name_H-M   'P 1'
#
loop_
_entity.id
_entity.type
_entity.pdbx_description
1 polymer ?
#
loop_
_entity_poly.entity_id
_entity_poly.type
_entity_poly.pdbx_seq_one_letter_code
_entity_poly.pdbx_strand_id
1 'polypeptide(L)'
;MDNHRYITLVEAAEAAAVRCSRWRFATADEVYDRNSLLGIAEIHDAENPTDEDSFYLVSPGGAIGFSDDGESIDWLFLPQNFTEDLPLTVKTQPVINFCATCGERALPGARFCGACGAKLC
;
A
#
# COMPACT_ATOMS: atom_id res chain seq x y z
N MET A 1 8.49 -7.96 1.74
CA MET A 1 7.57 -7.67 0.62
C MET A 1 7.65 -6.18 0.35
N ASP A 2 8.10 -5.81 -0.84
CA ASP A 2 8.27 -4.42 -1.28
C ASP A 2 6.91 -3.83 -1.63
N ASN A 3 6.14 -3.50 -0.59
CA ASN A 3 4.86 -2.81 -0.71
C ASN A 3 5.12 -1.40 -1.26
N HIS A 4 5.03 -1.25 -2.58
CA HIS A 4 5.14 0.05 -3.26
C HIS A 4 3.83 0.81 -3.06
N ARG A 5 3.93 1.98 -2.44
CA ARG A 5 2.83 2.93 -2.25
C ARG A 5 2.89 3.98 -3.35
N TYR A 6 1.76 4.19 -4.01
CA TYR A 6 1.57 5.22 -5.03
C TYR A 6 0.74 6.37 -4.46
N ILE A 7 0.90 7.55 -5.07
CA ILE A 7 0.18 8.78 -4.72
C ILE A 7 -1.20 8.75 -5.41
N THR A 8 -1.24 8.42 -6.69
CA THR A 8 -2.48 8.37 -7.47
C THR A 8 -2.98 6.95 -7.71
N LEU A 9 -4.31 6.76 -7.84
CA LEU A 9 -4.87 5.47 -8.21
C LEU A 9 -4.43 5.10 -9.64
N VAL A 10 -4.27 6.09 -10.51
CA VAL A 10 -3.77 5.90 -11.89
C VAL A 10 -2.38 5.28 -11.89
N GLU A 11 -1.43 5.81 -11.11
CA GLU A 11 -0.08 5.23 -11.05
C GLU A 11 -0.10 3.79 -10.53
N ALA A 12 -0.91 3.50 -9.51
CA ALA A 12 -1.06 2.14 -9.01
C ALA A 12 -1.70 1.21 -10.03
N ALA A 13 -2.73 1.67 -10.74
CA ALA A 13 -3.40 0.94 -11.81
C ALA A 13 -2.44 0.63 -12.96
N GLU A 14 -1.59 1.58 -13.35
CA GLU A 14 -0.56 1.35 -14.36
C GLU A 14 0.49 0.33 -13.90
N ALA A 15 0.98 0.47 -12.67
CA ALA A 15 1.95 -0.47 -12.11
C ALA A 15 1.37 -1.87 -11.90
N ALA A 16 0.10 -1.98 -11.54
CA ALA A 16 -0.63 -3.22 -11.53
C ALA A 16 -0.76 -3.77 -12.96
N ALA A 17 -1.05 -2.92 -13.95
CA ALA A 17 -1.25 -3.31 -15.34
C ALA A 17 0.00 -3.84 -16.06
N VAL A 18 1.19 -3.52 -15.54
CA VAL A 18 2.44 -4.16 -15.97
C VAL A 18 2.53 -5.61 -15.47
N ARG A 19 1.91 -5.92 -14.32
CA ARG A 19 2.00 -7.23 -13.65
C ARG A 19 0.83 -8.16 -13.99
N CYS A 20 -0.36 -7.61 -14.14
CA CYS A 20 -1.57 -8.34 -14.48
C CYS A 20 -2.34 -7.62 -15.58
N SER A 21 -3.24 -8.33 -16.27
CA SER A 21 -4.05 -7.75 -17.34
C SER A 21 -5.55 -7.70 -17.00
N ARG A 22 -5.94 -8.39 -15.91
CA ARG A 22 -7.32 -8.48 -15.44
C ARG A 22 -7.37 -8.47 -13.93
N TRP A 23 -8.31 -7.70 -13.42
CA TRP A 23 -8.63 -7.61 -12.00
C TRP A 23 -10.10 -7.94 -11.80
N ARG A 24 -10.43 -8.40 -10.62
CA ARG A 24 -11.78 -8.51 -10.11
C ARG A 24 -11.95 -7.56 -8.95
N PHE A 25 -13.15 -7.04 -8.75
CA PHE A 25 -13.44 -6.33 -7.51
C PHE A 25 -13.36 -7.29 -6.32
N ALA A 26 -12.96 -6.78 -5.15
CA ALA A 26 -12.95 -7.60 -3.94
C ALA A 26 -14.36 -7.87 -3.42
N THR A 27 -15.26 -6.88 -3.52
CA THR A 27 -16.63 -6.95 -3.02
C THR A 27 -17.66 -7.34 -4.08
N ALA A 28 -17.27 -7.40 -5.35
CA ALA A 28 -18.12 -7.80 -6.48
C ALA A 28 -17.41 -8.83 -7.37
N ASP A 29 -18.17 -9.60 -8.15
CA ASP A 29 -17.62 -10.55 -9.13
C ASP A 29 -17.33 -9.88 -10.49
N GLU A 30 -17.37 -8.54 -10.55
CA GLU A 30 -17.02 -7.80 -11.76
C GLU A 30 -15.53 -7.92 -12.07
N VAL A 31 -15.24 -8.07 -13.36
CA VAL A 31 -13.89 -8.19 -13.89
C VAL A 31 -13.58 -6.93 -14.70
N TYR A 32 -12.44 -6.33 -14.42
CA TYR A 32 -11.93 -5.14 -15.07
C TYR A 32 -10.69 -5.48 -15.89
N ASP A 33 -10.68 -5.08 -17.15
CA ASP A 33 -9.47 -5.06 -17.97
C ASP A 33 -8.69 -3.77 -17.73
N ARG A 34 -7.45 -3.71 -18.23
CA ARG A 34 -6.54 -2.56 -18.07
C ARG A 34 -7.21 -1.21 -18.35
N ASN A 35 -7.94 -1.10 -19.47
CA ASN A 35 -8.60 0.14 -19.86
C ASN A 35 -9.72 0.54 -18.89
N SER A 36 -10.51 -0.41 -18.42
CA SER A 36 -11.59 -0.15 -17.46
C SER A 36 -11.03 0.28 -16.11
N LEU A 37 -9.98 -0.40 -15.64
CA LEU A 37 -9.31 -0.06 -14.39
C LEU A 37 -8.71 1.35 -14.44
N LEU A 38 -7.98 1.71 -15.51
CA LEU A 38 -7.45 3.06 -15.68
C LEU A 38 -8.55 4.11 -15.74
N GLY A 39 -9.65 3.85 -16.46
CA GLY A 39 -10.76 4.80 -16.53
C GLY A 39 -11.40 5.08 -15.17
N ILE A 40 -11.57 4.04 -14.34
CA ILE A 40 -12.07 4.22 -12.96
C ILE A 40 -11.04 5.00 -12.12
N ALA A 41 -9.76 4.71 -12.29
CA ALA A 41 -8.68 5.40 -11.60
C ALA A 41 -8.65 6.90 -11.91
N GLU A 42 -8.73 7.28 -13.19
CA GLU A 42 -8.76 8.68 -13.62
C GLU A 42 -9.97 9.43 -13.06
N ILE A 43 -11.15 8.80 -13.05
CA ILE A 43 -12.36 9.41 -12.49
C ILE A 43 -12.21 9.61 -10.99
N HIS A 44 -11.68 8.62 -10.28
CA HIS A 44 -11.49 8.69 -8.83
C HIS A 44 -10.49 9.79 -8.44
N ASP A 45 -9.35 9.86 -9.12
CA ASP A 45 -8.33 10.88 -8.87
C ASP A 45 -8.85 12.29 -9.21
N ALA A 46 -9.69 12.43 -10.25
CA ALA A 46 -10.32 13.71 -10.59
C ALA A 46 -11.39 14.16 -9.58
N GLU A 47 -12.14 13.22 -9.01
CA GLU A 47 -13.19 13.51 -8.01
C GLU A 47 -12.60 13.76 -6.61
N ASN A 48 -11.40 13.25 -6.31
CA ASN A 48 -10.82 13.29 -4.97
C ASN A 48 -9.35 13.79 -4.90
N PRO A 49 -9.05 15.01 -5.39
CA PRO A 49 -7.68 15.53 -5.57
C PRO A 49 -6.96 15.92 -4.26
N THR A 50 -7.61 15.81 -3.09
CA THR A 50 -7.02 16.22 -1.79
C THR A 50 -6.65 15.01 -0.92
N ASP A 51 -7.10 13.81 -1.28
CA ASP A 51 -6.85 12.56 -0.56
C ASP A 51 -5.79 11.69 -1.26
N GLU A 52 -4.96 12.31 -2.12
CA GLU A 52 -3.90 11.66 -2.92
C GLU A 52 -2.71 11.14 -2.08
N ASP A 53 -2.67 11.33 -0.75
CA ASP A 53 -1.54 10.85 0.07
C ASP A 53 -1.83 9.55 0.82
N SER A 54 -3.02 9.00 0.56
CA SER A 54 -3.60 7.93 1.32
C SER A 54 -3.03 6.59 0.81
N PHE A 55 -3.63 5.86 -0.13
CA PHE A 55 -3.35 4.42 -0.16
C PHE A 55 -3.62 3.72 -1.49
N TYR A 56 -2.57 3.54 -2.28
CA TYR A 56 -2.62 2.60 -3.40
C TYR A 56 -1.41 1.68 -3.31
N LEU A 57 -1.59 0.54 -2.64
CA LEU A 57 -0.58 -0.50 -2.52
C LEU A 57 -0.73 -1.51 -3.64
N VAL A 58 0.35 -1.78 -4.37
CA VAL A 58 0.35 -2.81 -5.42
C VAL A 58 1.09 -4.06 -4.94
N SER A 59 0.37 -5.17 -4.81
CA SER A 59 0.98 -6.47 -4.49
C SER A 59 1.86 -6.96 -5.67
N PRO A 60 2.80 -7.90 -5.46
CA PRO A 60 3.54 -8.52 -6.56
C PRO A 60 2.64 -9.19 -7.60
N GLY A 61 1.43 -9.61 -7.22
CA GLY A 61 0.41 -10.11 -8.14
C GLY A 61 -0.36 -9.02 -8.91
N GLY A 62 -0.18 -7.74 -8.55
CA GLY A 62 -0.90 -6.60 -9.12
C GLY A 62 -2.23 -6.29 -8.42
N ALA A 63 -2.45 -6.76 -7.18
CA ALA A 63 -3.63 -6.37 -6.41
C ALA A 63 -3.46 -4.92 -5.93
N ILE A 64 -4.54 -4.14 -5.92
CA ILE A 64 -4.56 -2.73 -5.51
C ILE A 64 -5.38 -2.61 -4.24
N GLY A 65 -4.78 -2.05 -3.20
CA GLY A 65 -5.44 -1.82 -1.91
C GLY A 65 -5.31 -0.39 -1.42
N PHE A 66 -6.30 0.02 -0.63
CA PHE A 66 -6.44 1.30 0.05
C PHE A 66 -6.43 1.10 1.57
N SER A 67 -6.05 2.08 2.39
CA SER A 67 -5.89 1.89 3.83
C SER A 67 -5.97 3.19 4.62
N ASP A 68 -7.14 3.82 4.76
CA ASP A 68 -7.38 5.11 5.44
C ASP A 68 -6.48 5.45 6.67
N ASP A 69 -6.29 4.50 7.58
CA ASP A 69 -5.55 4.70 8.84
C ASP A 69 -4.08 4.23 8.78
N GLY A 70 -3.62 3.70 7.63
CA GLY A 70 -2.31 3.07 7.48
C GLY A 70 -2.14 1.77 8.28
N GLU A 71 -3.20 1.24 8.87
CA GLU A 71 -3.21 0.04 9.72
C GLU A 71 -3.89 -1.16 9.04
N SER A 72 -5.07 -0.94 8.43
CA SER A 72 -5.86 -1.96 7.72
C SER A 72 -5.91 -1.70 6.22
N ILE A 73 -5.57 -2.71 5.41
CA ILE A 73 -5.67 -2.64 3.93
C ILE A 73 -7.03 -3.16 3.47
N ASP A 74 -7.81 -2.26 2.92
CA ASP A 74 -9.00 -2.53 2.14
C ASP A 74 -8.59 -2.80 0.67
N TRP A 75 -8.53 -4.08 0.31
CA TRP A 75 -8.19 -4.47 -1.05
C TRP A 75 -9.38 -4.21 -1.97
N LEU A 76 -9.19 -3.36 -2.98
CA LEU A 76 -10.25 -2.98 -3.91
C LEU A 76 -10.24 -3.88 -5.15
N PHE A 77 -9.06 -4.03 -5.76
CA PHE A 77 -8.89 -4.78 -7.01
C PHE A 77 -7.93 -5.95 -6.82
N LEU A 78 -8.40 -7.16 -7.08
CA LEU A 78 -7.63 -8.39 -6.95
C LEU A 78 -7.33 -8.96 -8.34
N PRO A 79 -6.13 -9.43 -8.66
CA PRO A 79 -5.85 -10.04 -9.96
C PRO A 79 -6.63 -11.35 -10.12
N GLN A 80 -7.00 -11.72 -11.35
CA GLN A 80 -7.84 -12.90 -11.60
C GLN A 80 -7.21 -14.22 -11.12
N ASN A 81 -5.88 -14.34 -11.15
CA ASN A 81 -5.12 -15.48 -10.65
C ASN A 81 -4.47 -15.18 -9.28
N PHE A 82 -5.21 -14.57 -8.37
CA PHE A 82 -4.69 -14.28 -7.04
C PHE A 82 -4.63 -15.55 -6.18
N THR A 83 -3.43 -16.13 -6.05
CA THR A 83 -3.14 -17.29 -5.18
C THR A 83 -2.31 -16.95 -3.96
N GLU A 84 -1.94 -15.67 -3.81
CA GLU A 84 -1.14 -15.20 -2.68
C GLU A 84 -2.07 -14.91 -1.47
N ASP A 85 -1.53 -14.83 -0.26
CA ASP A 85 -2.32 -14.41 0.90
C ASP A 85 -2.07 -12.90 1.09
N LEU A 86 -3.10 -12.06 0.87
CA LEU A 86 -2.91 -10.62 1.05
C LEU A 86 -2.86 -10.32 2.55
N PRO A 87 -1.83 -9.59 3.01
CA PRO A 87 -1.88 -9.05 4.34
C PRO A 87 -3.06 -8.08 4.43
N LEU A 88 -3.98 -8.34 5.36
CA LEU A 88 -5.10 -7.45 5.71
C LEU A 88 -4.63 -6.21 6.48
N THR A 89 -3.37 -6.19 6.89
CA THR A 89 -2.75 -5.10 7.65
C THR A 89 -1.46 -4.67 6.98
N VAL A 90 -1.25 -3.36 6.82
CA VAL A 90 0.05 -2.83 6.41
C VAL A 90 1.01 -3.14 7.56
N LYS A 91 1.91 -4.11 7.38
CA LYS A 91 3.13 -4.10 8.18
C LYS A 91 3.96 -2.95 7.65
N THR A 92 3.72 -1.75 8.18
CA THR A 92 4.69 -0.66 8.13
C THR A 92 5.93 -1.30 8.72
N GLN A 93 6.86 -1.75 7.86
CA GLN A 93 8.12 -2.25 8.36
C GLN A 93 8.64 -1.08 9.18
N PRO A 94 8.87 -1.28 10.48
CA PRO A 94 9.64 -0.33 11.26
C PRO A 94 10.86 -0.06 10.40
N VAL A 95 11.03 1.16 9.91
CA VAL A 95 12.38 1.56 9.52
C VAL A 95 13.13 1.38 10.83
N ILE A 96 13.92 0.30 10.90
CA ILE A 96 14.61 -0.09 12.12
C ILE A 96 15.64 1.01 12.30
N ASN A 97 15.24 2.07 13.00
CA ASN A 97 16.13 3.15 13.33
C ASN A 97 17.08 2.58 14.38
N PHE A 98 18.37 2.70 14.15
CA PHE A 98 19.34 2.38 15.17
C PHE A 98 19.56 3.63 16.00
N CYS A 99 19.70 3.47 17.31
CA CYS A 99 20.05 4.59 18.17
C CYS A 99 21.43 5.10 17.76
N ALA A 100 21.52 6.36 17.34
CA ALA A 100 22.79 6.99 16.99
C ALA A 100 23.78 7.06 18.18
N THR A 101 23.28 6.92 19.41
CA THR A 101 24.09 7.04 20.64
C THR A 101 24.66 5.70 21.11
N CYS A 102 23.88 4.61 21.09
CA CYS A 102 24.33 3.31 21.61
C CYS A 102 24.37 2.20 20.55
N GLY A 103 23.89 2.45 19.33
CA GLY A 103 23.82 1.46 18.26
C GLY A 103 22.72 0.40 18.44
N GLU A 104 21.95 0.45 19.52
CA GLU A 104 20.86 -0.49 19.78
C GLU A 104 19.67 -0.23 18.82
N ARG A 105 18.92 -1.29 18.49
CA ARG A 105 17.70 -1.16 17.67
C ARG A 105 16.67 -0.31 18.41
N ALA A 106 16.27 0.80 17.81
CA ALA A 106 15.11 1.55 18.26
C ALA A 106 13.82 0.83 17.85
N LEU A 107 12.85 0.85 18.76
CA LEU A 107 11.50 0.41 18.44
C LEU A 107 10.82 1.43 17.50
N PRO A 108 10.02 0.97 16.52
CA PRO A 108 9.18 1.85 15.71
C PRO A 108 8.34 2.76 16.59
N GLY A 109 8.33 4.07 16.31
CA GLY A 109 7.53 5.05 17.04
C GLY A 109 8.05 5.41 18.45
N ALA A 110 9.16 4.84 18.89
CA ALA A 110 9.75 5.20 20.18
C ALA A 110 10.46 6.56 20.11
N ARG A 111 10.05 7.49 20.97
CA ARG A 111 10.71 8.81 21.11
C ARG A 111 12.05 8.75 21.84
N PHE A 112 12.30 7.64 22.55
CA PHE A 112 13.49 7.42 23.37
C PHE A 112 13.99 5.99 23.21
N CYS A 113 15.30 5.79 23.26
CA CYS A 113 15.92 4.48 23.21
C CYS A 113 15.66 3.73 24.53
N GLY A 114 15.11 2.51 24.43
CA GLY A 114 14.84 1.66 25.60
C GLY A 114 16.10 1.17 26.33
N ALA A 115 17.26 1.18 25.68
CA ALA A 115 18.52 0.72 26.27
C ALA A 115 19.31 1.84 26.96
N CYS A 116 19.40 3.03 26.36
CA CYS A 116 20.24 4.13 26.87
C CYS A 116 19.47 5.39 27.25
N GLY A 117 18.16 5.46 26.98
CA GLY A 117 17.33 6.64 27.26
C GLY A 117 17.56 7.83 26.32
N ALA A 118 18.44 7.70 25.32
CA ALA A 118 18.70 8.79 24.37
C ALA A 118 17.46 9.09 23.51
N LYS A 119 17.22 10.38 23.24
CA LYS A 119 16.12 10.81 22.37
C LYS A 119 16.42 10.37 20.93
N LEU A 120 15.49 9.61 20.36
CA LEU A 120 15.53 9.19 18.97
C LEU A 120 14.84 10.30 18.17
N CYS A 121 15.64 11.21 17.63
CA CYS A 121 15.18 12.34 16.81
C CYS A 121 14.92 11.90 15.37
#